data_AF-Q8LP55-F1
#
_entry.id   AF-Q8LP55-F1
#
_cell.length_a   1.000
_cell.length_b   1.000
_cell.length_c   1.000
_cell.angle_alpha   90.00
_cell.angle_beta   90.00
_cell.angle_gamma   90.00
#
_symmetry.space_group_name_H-M   'P 1'
#
loop_
_entity.id
_entity.type
_entity.pdbx_description
1 polymer ?
#
loop_
_entity_poly.entity_id
_entity_poly.type
_entity_poly.pdbx_seq_one_letter_code
_entity_poly.pdbx_strand_id
1 'polypeptide(L)'
;YHYSCTFFFVILVLFPHAFSTNTLSSNESLTISSNKTLVSPGDVFELGFFKTTTRNSRNGTDRWYLGIWYKTTSDQRTYVWVANRDNPLHNSIGTLKISHANLVLLDQSNTSVWSTNLAGVVQSPVTAELLANGNFVLRGSYSTEDEFMWQSFDFPVDTLLPEMKLGWKLNSSEKEKILKSWKSPTDPSSGDYSFRLETEEFLYEFYLMKNEFKVHRTGPWNRVRFNGVPKMQNWSYISNNFIDNEDEVAYSFLVNNNNHNIHTRFRMSSTGYLQVITWTKTVPQRNMFWSFPEDTCDLYKVCGPYAYCDMNTTPMCNCIKGFVPKNAGQWELRDASGGCMRSSQLSCGEGDGFLRMSQMKLPETSEAVAVLVDNGLKECKERCVRDCNCTGFANMDSMNGGPSCVIWSGELEDMRNYVA
;
A
#
# COMPACT_ATOMS: atom_id res chain seq x y z
N TYR A 1 -69.94 8.64 46.10
CA TYR A 1 -68.62 8.14 45.66
C TYR A 1 -68.68 7.86 44.17
N HIS A 2 -68.23 8.79 43.33
CA HIS A 2 -68.02 8.55 41.91
C HIS A 2 -66.51 8.51 41.66
N TYR A 3 -66.00 7.32 41.31
CA TYR A 3 -64.62 7.16 40.86
C TYR A 3 -64.58 7.44 39.36
N SER A 4 -63.86 8.50 38.98
CA SER A 4 -63.52 8.78 37.58
C SER A 4 -62.19 8.13 37.27
N CYS A 5 -62.18 7.10 36.43
CA CYS A 5 -60.97 6.46 35.92
C CYS A 5 -60.58 7.10 34.58
N THR A 6 -59.60 8.00 34.60
CA THR A 6 -58.95 8.49 33.39
C THR A 6 -57.94 7.45 32.88
N PHE A 7 -58.24 6.85 31.73
CA PHE A 7 -57.31 6.00 30.98
C PHE A 7 -56.31 6.88 30.21
N PHE A 8 -55.02 6.77 30.54
CA PHE A 8 -53.93 7.39 29.78
C PHE A 8 -53.54 6.45 28.63
N PHE A 9 -53.83 6.82 27.38
CA PHE A 9 -53.30 6.13 26.20
C PHE A 9 -51.85 6.57 25.98
N VAL A 10 -50.90 5.70 26.27
CA VAL A 10 -49.48 5.89 25.88
C VAL A 10 -49.36 5.49 24.42
N ILE A 11 -49.22 6.47 23.53
CA ILE A 11 -48.88 6.24 22.12
C ILE A 11 -47.39 5.91 22.06
N LEU A 12 -47.07 4.63 21.90
CA LEU A 12 -45.74 4.16 21.55
C LEU A 12 -45.44 4.56 20.10
N VAL A 13 -44.77 5.71 19.93
CA VAL A 13 -44.21 6.11 18.64
C VAL A 13 -43.00 5.20 18.37
N LEU A 14 -43.23 4.11 17.63
CA LEU A 14 -42.16 3.31 17.05
C LEU A 14 -41.48 4.18 15.98
N PHE A 15 -40.40 4.86 16.36
CA PHE A 15 -39.47 5.38 15.36
C PHE A 15 -38.94 4.16 14.59
N PRO A 16 -39.10 4.09 13.26
CA PRO A 16 -38.38 3.10 12.48
C PRO A 16 -36.90 3.43 12.65
N HIS A 17 -36.21 2.73 13.54
CA HIS A 17 -34.77 2.65 13.45
C HIS A 17 -34.50 1.98 12.12
N ALA A 18 -34.04 2.76 11.14
CA ALA A 18 -33.48 2.25 9.92
C ALA A 18 -32.24 1.46 10.32
N PHE A 19 -32.41 0.16 10.60
CA PHE A 19 -31.30 -0.73 10.82
C PHE A 19 -30.45 -0.70 9.56
N SER A 20 -29.22 -0.22 9.69
CA SER A 20 -28.27 -0.31 8.61
C SER A 20 -27.89 -1.77 8.45
N THR A 21 -28.06 -2.31 7.24
CA THR A 21 -27.61 -3.67 6.92
C THR A 21 -26.14 -3.64 6.50
N ASN A 22 -25.38 -4.69 6.84
CA ASN A 22 -24.04 -4.92 6.32
C ASN A 22 -24.05 -5.96 5.17
N THR A 23 -25.20 -6.55 4.86
CA THR A 23 -25.35 -7.62 3.87
C THR A 23 -26.29 -7.22 2.71
N LEU A 24 -26.06 -7.85 1.56
CA LEU A 24 -26.89 -7.78 0.36
C LEU A 24 -27.18 -9.21 -0.11
N SER A 25 -28.44 -9.62 0.00
CA SER A 25 -28.92 -10.94 -0.40
C SER A 25 -29.21 -11.01 -1.90
N SER A 26 -29.35 -12.23 -2.44
CA SER A 26 -29.58 -12.45 -3.88
C SER A 26 -30.90 -11.86 -4.42
N ASN A 27 -31.88 -11.59 -3.56
CA ASN A 27 -33.16 -10.96 -3.90
C ASN A 27 -33.16 -9.43 -3.68
N GLU A 28 -32.05 -8.86 -3.24
CA GLU A 28 -31.91 -7.44 -2.94
C GLU A 28 -31.06 -6.72 -3.98
N SER A 29 -31.14 -5.40 -3.98
CA SER A 29 -30.27 -4.56 -4.81
C SER A 29 -30.01 -3.22 -4.14
N LEU A 30 -28.83 -2.66 -4.43
CA LEU A 30 -28.49 -1.29 -4.12
C LEU A 30 -28.67 -0.46 -5.39
N THR A 31 -29.46 0.62 -5.34
CA THR A 31 -29.61 1.53 -6.47
C THR A 31 -29.27 2.95 -6.10
N ILE A 32 -28.75 3.72 -7.06
CA ILE A 32 -28.45 5.15 -6.88
C ILE A 32 -29.67 5.90 -6.34
N SER A 33 -30.85 5.68 -6.93
CA SER A 33 -32.08 6.38 -6.57
C SER A 33 -32.62 6.04 -5.17
N SER A 34 -32.25 4.89 -4.61
CA SER A 34 -32.70 4.47 -3.28
C SER A 34 -31.94 5.16 -2.14
N ASN A 35 -30.76 5.72 -2.41
CA ASN A 35 -29.81 6.24 -1.42
C ASN A 35 -29.47 5.24 -0.29
N LYS A 36 -29.73 3.94 -0.49
CA LYS A 36 -29.35 2.88 0.45
C LYS A 36 -27.84 2.67 0.40
N THR A 37 -27.28 2.28 1.54
CA THR A 37 -25.87 1.91 1.70
C THR A 37 -25.76 0.64 2.54
N LEU A 38 -24.62 -0.04 2.46
CA LEU A 38 -24.23 -1.07 3.42
C LEU A 38 -23.27 -0.43 4.44
N VAL A 39 -23.41 -0.75 5.73
CA VAL A 39 -22.51 -0.24 6.77
C VAL A 39 -21.85 -1.40 7.47
N SER A 40 -20.53 -1.32 7.66
CA SER A 40 -19.78 -2.37 8.34
C SER A 40 -20.20 -2.50 9.80
N PRO A 41 -20.11 -3.69 10.40
CA PRO A 41 -20.17 -3.82 11.86
C PRO A 41 -19.17 -2.86 12.52
N GLY A 42 -19.61 -2.17 13.58
CA GLY A 42 -18.81 -1.14 14.26
C GLY A 42 -18.89 0.27 13.66
N ASP A 43 -19.71 0.48 12.62
CA ASP A 43 -19.97 1.81 12.02
C ASP A 43 -18.72 2.53 11.50
N VAL A 44 -17.71 1.79 11.03
CA VAL A 44 -16.43 2.35 10.56
C VAL A 44 -16.48 2.65 9.06
N PHE A 45 -17.01 1.72 8.27
CA PHE A 45 -17.04 1.81 6.81
C PHE A 45 -18.47 1.80 6.28
N GLU A 46 -18.67 2.46 5.15
CA GLU A 46 -19.93 2.52 4.44
C GLU A 46 -19.67 2.31 2.95
N LEU A 47 -20.49 1.46 2.32
CA LEU A 47 -20.46 1.13 0.90
C LEU A 47 -21.71 1.66 0.22
N GLY A 48 -21.53 2.32 -0.93
CA GLY A 48 -22.63 2.72 -1.77
C GLY A 48 -22.22 3.54 -2.97
N PHE A 49 -23.21 4.22 -3.57
CA PHE A 49 -22.97 5.06 -4.73
C PHE A 49 -22.52 6.47 -4.33
N PHE A 50 -21.57 7.00 -5.08
CA PHE A 50 -21.13 8.37 -4.96
C PHE A 50 -20.87 8.98 -6.34
N LYS A 51 -20.91 10.30 -6.39
CA LYS A 51 -20.74 11.10 -7.60
C LYS A 51 -19.45 11.90 -7.51
N THR A 52 -18.68 11.93 -8.59
CA THR A 52 -17.58 12.90 -8.74
C THR A 52 -17.81 13.78 -9.96
N THR A 53 -17.49 15.07 -9.83
CA THR A 53 -17.57 16.03 -10.92
C THR A 53 -16.16 16.30 -11.43
N THR A 54 -15.86 15.88 -12.66
CA THR A 54 -14.56 16.12 -13.29
C THR A 54 -14.49 17.57 -13.78
N ARG A 55 -13.64 18.40 -13.15
CA ARG A 55 -13.51 19.83 -13.50
C ARG A 55 -12.81 20.09 -14.85
N ASN A 56 -12.23 19.06 -15.47
CA ASN A 56 -11.36 19.22 -16.65
C ASN A 56 -12.07 19.13 -18.00
N SER A 57 -13.39 18.88 -18.08
CA SER A 57 -14.14 19.09 -19.31
C SER A 57 -14.93 20.40 -19.23
N ARG A 58 -14.86 21.22 -20.29
CA ARG A 58 -15.69 22.42 -20.47
C ARG A 58 -17.20 22.14 -20.37
N ASN A 59 -17.59 20.86 -20.43
CA ASN A 59 -18.90 20.29 -20.10
C ASN A 59 -18.70 19.25 -18.98
N GLY A 60 -18.60 19.64 -17.71
CA GLY A 60 -18.36 18.71 -16.60
C GLY A 60 -19.44 17.63 -16.55
N THR A 61 -19.14 16.41 -17.01
CA THR A 61 -20.08 15.29 -16.94
C THR A 61 -19.91 14.63 -15.58
N ASP A 62 -20.97 14.67 -14.78
CA ASP A 62 -21.04 13.90 -13.54
C ASP A 62 -20.86 12.41 -13.83
N ARG A 63 -20.00 11.76 -13.04
CA ARG A 63 -19.77 10.31 -13.12
C ARG A 63 -20.11 9.68 -11.78
N TRP A 64 -20.76 8.53 -11.84
CA TRP A 64 -21.17 7.76 -10.67
C TRP A 64 -20.32 6.51 -10.52
N TYR A 65 -20.02 6.20 -9.26
CA TYR A 65 -19.17 5.09 -8.87
C TYR A 65 -19.76 4.38 -7.67
N LEU A 66 -19.48 3.09 -7.57
CA LEU A 66 -19.65 2.31 -6.35
C LEU A 66 -18.34 2.32 -5.58
N GLY A 67 -18.38 2.63 -4.29
CA GLY A 67 -17.18 2.64 -3.47
C GLY A 67 -17.43 2.47 -1.98
N ILE A 68 -16.34 2.40 -1.24
CA ILE A 68 -16.29 2.28 0.22
C ILE A 68 -15.62 3.55 0.75
N TRP A 69 -16.17 4.11 1.82
CA TRP A 69 -15.58 5.24 2.54
C TRP A 69 -15.68 5.04 4.05
N TYR A 70 -14.91 5.81 4.81
CA TYR A 70 -15.12 5.90 6.26
C TYR A 70 -16.47 6.57 6.54
N LYS A 71 -17.32 5.90 7.31
CA LYS A 71 -18.61 6.44 7.75
C LYS A 71 -18.36 7.66 8.63
N THR A 72 -18.94 8.79 8.23
CA THR A 72 -18.76 10.07 8.92
C THR A 72 -20.03 10.90 8.81
N THR A 73 -20.23 11.81 9.76
CA THR A 73 -21.29 12.81 9.71
C THR A 73 -20.90 14.05 8.89
N SER A 74 -19.66 14.12 8.39
CA SER A 74 -19.16 15.19 7.54
C SER A 74 -19.52 14.96 6.06
N ASP A 75 -19.78 16.04 5.33
CA ASP A 75 -19.96 15.99 3.87
C ASP A 75 -18.68 15.57 3.12
N GLN A 76 -17.52 15.67 3.78
CA GLN A 76 -16.25 15.23 3.22
C GLN A 76 -16.04 13.73 3.44
N ARG A 77 -16.36 12.94 2.41
CA ARG A 77 -16.11 11.49 2.40
C ARG A 77 -14.66 11.17 2.08
N THR A 78 -14.08 10.25 2.84
CA THR A 78 -12.77 9.65 2.54
C THR A 78 -12.97 8.29 1.90
N TYR A 79 -12.90 8.23 0.58
CA TYR A 79 -13.00 6.99 -0.19
C TYR A 79 -11.73 6.15 -0.04
N VAL A 80 -11.90 4.85 0.16
CA VAL A 80 -10.82 3.87 0.37
C VAL A 80 -10.83 2.76 -0.66
N TRP A 81 -11.95 2.58 -1.36
CA TRP A 81 -12.09 1.59 -2.43
C TRP A 81 -13.15 2.03 -3.44
N VAL A 82 -12.98 1.67 -4.71
CA VAL A 82 -13.88 2.03 -5.82
C VAL A 82 -13.94 0.86 -6.80
N ALA A 83 -15.13 0.28 -6.99
CA ALA A 83 -15.30 -0.91 -7.83
C ALA A 83 -15.05 -0.61 -9.31
N ASN A 84 -15.75 0.38 -9.84
CA ASN A 84 -15.82 0.68 -11.27
C ASN A 84 -15.01 1.92 -11.63
N ARG A 85 -13.80 2.05 -11.04
CA ARG A 85 -12.97 3.27 -11.14
C ARG A 85 -12.65 3.71 -12.58
N ASP A 86 -12.48 2.73 -13.48
CA ASP A 86 -12.17 2.96 -14.90
C ASP A 86 -13.38 2.73 -15.82
N ASN A 87 -14.53 2.31 -15.28
CA ASN A 87 -15.80 2.09 -15.99
C ASN A 87 -16.94 2.84 -15.29
N PRO A 88 -16.94 4.19 -15.32
CA PRO A 88 -17.92 5.00 -14.61
C PRO A 88 -19.34 4.81 -15.14
N LEU A 89 -20.32 4.99 -14.25
CA LEU A 89 -21.71 5.17 -14.66
C LEU A 89 -21.92 6.62 -15.13
N HIS A 90 -22.52 6.80 -16.29
CA HIS A 90 -22.65 8.11 -16.95
C HIS A 90 -23.91 8.90 -16.54
N ASN A 91 -24.80 8.30 -15.75
CA ASN A 91 -26.01 8.94 -15.25
C ASN A 91 -26.31 8.47 -13.82
N SER A 92 -27.39 9.00 -13.24
CA SER A 92 -27.85 8.66 -11.89
C SER A 92 -28.66 7.36 -11.82
N ILE A 93 -28.47 6.45 -12.77
CA ILE A 93 -29.13 5.14 -12.80
C ILE A 93 -28.04 4.06 -12.78
N GLY A 94 -27.99 3.35 -11.66
CA GLY A 94 -27.02 2.29 -11.43
C GLY A 94 -27.60 1.31 -10.41
N THR A 95 -27.37 0.03 -10.64
CA THR A 95 -27.88 -1.05 -9.78
C THR A 95 -26.77 -2.06 -9.49
N LEU A 96 -26.40 -2.19 -8.21
CA LEU A 96 -25.60 -3.29 -7.71
C LEU A 96 -26.53 -4.41 -7.25
N LYS A 97 -26.32 -5.62 -7.73
CA LYS A 97 -27.05 -6.81 -7.28
C LYS A 97 -26.23 -8.07 -7.48
N ILE A 98 -26.71 -9.16 -6.93
CA ILE A 98 -26.22 -10.49 -7.24
C ILE A 98 -27.03 -11.05 -8.42
N SER A 99 -26.35 -11.53 -9.45
CA SER A 99 -26.97 -12.17 -10.61
C SER A 99 -26.17 -13.41 -10.98
N HIS A 100 -26.84 -14.57 -11.05
CA HIS A 100 -26.21 -15.86 -11.32
C HIS A 100 -25.03 -16.14 -10.36
N ALA A 101 -25.25 -15.85 -9.08
CA ALA A 101 -24.28 -15.98 -8.00
C ALA A 101 -22.97 -15.17 -8.18
N ASN A 102 -23.00 -14.14 -9.02
CA ASN A 102 -21.92 -13.20 -9.26
C ASN A 102 -22.37 -11.79 -8.85
N LEU A 103 -21.46 -10.96 -8.36
CA LEU A 103 -21.78 -9.57 -8.04
C LEU A 103 -21.63 -8.73 -9.31
N VAL A 104 -22.69 -8.01 -9.70
CA VAL A 104 -22.74 -7.24 -10.94
C VAL A 104 -23.23 -5.82 -10.69
N LEU A 105 -22.60 -4.86 -11.37
CA LEU A 105 -23.01 -3.46 -11.41
C LEU A 105 -23.56 -3.13 -12.80
N LEU A 106 -24.84 -2.76 -12.86
CA LEU A 106 -25.57 -2.49 -14.09
C LEU A 106 -25.85 -0.99 -14.29
N ASP A 107 -25.81 -0.54 -15.54
CA ASP A 107 -26.21 0.81 -15.96
C ASP A 107 -27.73 0.93 -16.27
N GLN A 108 -28.15 2.08 -16.80
CA GLN A 108 -29.54 2.35 -17.22
C GLN A 108 -30.10 1.40 -18.28
N SER A 109 -29.20 0.78 -19.06
CA SER A 109 -29.54 -0.13 -20.15
C SER A 109 -29.45 -1.59 -19.70
N ASN A 110 -29.33 -1.85 -18.38
CA ASN A 110 -29.04 -3.18 -17.81
C ASN A 110 -27.75 -3.81 -18.34
N THR A 111 -26.81 -3.01 -18.83
CA THR A 111 -25.49 -3.47 -19.28
C THR A 111 -24.56 -3.53 -18.08
N SER A 112 -23.81 -4.63 -17.96
CA SER A 112 -22.80 -4.77 -16.91
C SER A 112 -21.63 -3.83 -17.18
N VAL A 113 -21.39 -2.88 -16.27
CA VAL A 113 -20.21 -1.99 -16.30
C VAL A 113 -19.07 -2.51 -15.44
N TRP A 114 -19.37 -3.41 -14.49
CA TRP A 114 -18.39 -4.05 -13.61
C TRP A 114 -18.96 -5.34 -13.01
N SER A 115 -18.12 -6.35 -12.81
CA SER A 115 -18.46 -7.60 -12.13
C SER A 115 -17.25 -8.28 -11.50
N THR A 116 -17.48 -9.17 -10.53
CA THR A 116 -16.42 -9.89 -9.81
C THR A 116 -15.73 -11.02 -10.60
N ASN A 117 -16.28 -11.40 -11.75
CA ASN A 117 -15.72 -12.39 -12.70
C ASN A 117 -15.28 -13.71 -12.05
N LEU A 118 -16.15 -14.30 -11.22
CA LEU A 118 -15.89 -15.58 -10.56
C LEU A 118 -15.66 -16.72 -11.57
N ALA A 119 -14.68 -17.57 -11.29
CA ALA A 119 -14.44 -18.80 -12.04
C ALA A 119 -14.99 -20.02 -11.28
N GLY A 120 -15.72 -20.90 -11.95
CA GLY A 120 -16.20 -22.19 -11.40
C GLY A 120 -17.68 -22.26 -11.05
N VAL A 121 -18.09 -23.42 -10.52
CA VAL A 121 -19.49 -23.69 -10.12
C VAL A 121 -19.74 -23.09 -8.74
N VAL A 122 -20.64 -22.12 -8.68
CA VAL A 122 -20.99 -21.42 -7.43
C VAL A 122 -22.18 -22.10 -6.74
N GLN A 123 -22.03 -22.43 -5.46
CA GLN A 123 -23.15 -22.91 -4.66
C GLN A 123 -24.02 -21.74 -4.18
N SER A 124 -25.29 -21.77 -4.59
CA SER A 124 -26.34 -20.87 -4.09
C SER A 124 -26.91 -21.40 -2.77
N PRO A 125 -27.32 -20.55 -1.81
CA PRO A 125 -27.39 -19.08 -1.88
C PRO A 125 -26.05 -18.40 -1.63
N VAL A 126 -25.83 -17.26 -2.28
CA VAL A 126 -24.68 -16.38 -2.02
C VAL A 126 -25.14 -15.04 -1.44
N THR A 127 -24.26 -14.45 -0.63
CA THR A 127 -24.48 -13.19 0.06
C THR A 127 -23.25 -12.32 -0.09
N ALA A 128 -23.45 -11.04 -0.41
CA ALA A 128 -22.40 -10.03 -0.35
C ALA A 128 -22.44 -9.34 1.00
N GLU A 129 -21.29 -9.05 1.60
CA GLU A 129 -21.19 -8.52 2.96
C GLU A 129 -20.02 -7.55 3.11
N LEU A 130 -20.25 -6.45 3.82
CA LEU A 130 -19.21 -5.52 4.24
C LEU A 130 -18.76 -5.87 5.66
N LEU A 131 -17.53 -6.38 5.80
CA LEU A 131 -16.93 -6.76 7.08
C LEU A 131 -16.44 -5.54 7.87
N ALA A 132 -16.19 -5.72 9.17
CA ALA A 132 -15.79 -4.66 10.10
C ALA A 132 -14.47 -3.96 9.70
N ASN A 133 -13.54 -4.69 9.08
CA ASN A 133 -12.27 -4.16 8.57
C ASN A 133 -12.41 -3.42 7.23
N GLY A 134 -13.61 -3.34 6.67
CA GLY A 134 -13.89 -2.69 5.39
C GLY A 134 -13.75 -3.61 4.18
N ASN A 135 -13.45 -4.90 4.38
CA ASN A 135 -13.43 -5.87 3.29
C ASN A 135 -14.86 -6.17 2.84
N PHE A 136 -15.18 -5.82 1.59
CA PHE A 136 -16.41 -6.23 0.95
C PHE A 136 -16.22 -7.59 0.28
N VAL A 137 -16.98 -8.59 0.72
CA VAL A 137 -16.81 -9.99 0.34
C VAL A 137 -18.06 -10.54 -0.31
N LEU A 138 -17.89 -11.56 -1.14
CA LEU A 138 -18.94 -12.43 -1.63
C LEU A 138 -18.67 -13.84 -1.11
N ARG A 139 -19.64 -14.42 -0.41
CA ARG A 139 -19.51 -15.76 0.20
C ARG A 139 -20.75 -16.62 -0.03
N GLY A 140 -20.54 -17.93 0.01
CA GLY A 140 -21.62 -18.92 -0.01
C GLY A 140 -22.29 -19.01 1.36
N SER A 141 -23.56 -19.41 1.41
CA SER A 141 -24.28 -19.52 2.70
C SER A 141 -23.75 -20.62 3.63
N TYR A 142 -22.98 -21.55 3.08
CA TYR A 142 -22.42 -22.70 3.80
C TYR A 142 -20.89 -22.66 3.90
N SER A 143 -20.24 -21.59 3.41
CA SER A 143 -18.79 -21.45 3.53
C SER A 143 -18.40 -21.12 4.96
N THR A 144 -17.22 -21.55 5.39
CA THR A 144 -16.63 -21.13 6.67
C THR A 144 -16.34 -19.63 6.67
N GLU A 145 -16.01 -19.04 7.84
CA GLU A 145 -15.84 -17.59 7.98
C GLU A 145 -14.78 -16.98 7.04
N ASP A 146 -13.79 -17.77 6.60
CA ASP A 146 -12.64 -17.29 5.82
C ASP A 146 -12.63 -17.76 4.35
N GLU A 147 -13.63 -18.54 3.91
CA GLU A 147 -13.73 -19.02 2.52
C GLU A 147 -14.53 -18.04 1.65
N PHE A 148 -13.86 -16.98 1.20
CA PHE A 148 -14.46 -16.00 0.29
C PHE A 148 -14.34 -16.43 -1.17
N MET A 149 -15.44 -16.26 -1.90
CA MET A 149 -15.47 -16.44 -3.35
C MET A 149 -14.82 -15.26 -4.08
N TRP A 150 -14.96 -14.08 -3.51
CA TRP A 150 -14.35 -12.84 -3.95
C TRP A 150 -14.25 -11.88 -2.76
N GLN A 151 -13.19 -11.07 -2.74
CA GLN A 151 -13.03 -10.04 -1.74
C GLN A 151 -12.37 -8.78 -2.32
N SER A 152 -12.85 -7.62 -1.88
CA SER A 152 -12.31 -6.32 -2.29
C SER A 152 -10.85 -6.12 -1.92
N PHE A 153 -10.37 -6.78 -0.86
CA PHE A 153 -8.98 -6.72 -0.41
C PHE A 153 -7.98 -7.31 -1.41
N ASP A 154 -8.43 -8.15 -2.34
CA ASP A 154 -7.59 -8.67 -3.44
C ASP A 154 -7.50 -7.68 -4.62
N PHE A 155 -8.32 -6.64 -4.62
CA PHE A 155 -8.40 -5.63 -5.68
C PHE A 155 -8.24 -4.21 -5.10
N PRO A 156 -7.08 -3.89 -4.50
CA PRO A 156 -6.82 -2.56 -3.97
C PRO A 156 -6.91 -1.45 -5.03
N VAL A 157 -7.25 -0.24 -4.59
CA VAL A 157 -7.30 0.97 -5.43
C VAL A 157 -6.09 1.84 -5.12
N ASP A 158 -6.25 2.99 -4.48
CA ASP A 158 -5.15 3.86 -4.06
C ASP A 158 -4.81 3.70 -2.59
N THR A 159 -5.51 2.84 -1.85
CA THR A 159 -5.46 2.78 -0.39
C THR A 159 -5.18 1.36 0.12
N LEU A 160 -4.32 1.25 1.13
CA LEU A 160 -4.14 0.04 1.95
C LEU A 160 -4.74 0.30 3.33
N LEU A 161 -5.73 -0.50 3.71
CA LEU A 161 -6.37 -0.51 5.03
C LEU A 161 -5.67 -1.50 5.96
N PRO A 162 -5.93 -1.44 7.29
CA PRO A 162 -5.45 -2.47 8.21
C PRO A 162 -5.91 -3.86 7.75
N GLU A 163 -5.08 -4.88 8.00
CA GLU A 163 -5.28 -6.28 7.61
C GLU A 163 -5.22 -6.58 6.10
N MET A 164 -5.30 -5.56 5.23
CA MET A 164 -5.03 -5.75 3.80
C MET A 164 -3.58 -6.21 3.57
N LYS A 165 -3.38 -6.99 2.50
CA LYS A 165 -2.08 -7.49 2.08
C LYS A 165 -1.67 -6.85 0.76
N LEU A 166 -0.46 -6.29 0.71
CA LEU A 166 0.13 -5.68 -0.48
C LEU A 166 1.35 -6.50 -0.92
N GLY A 167 1.35 -7.00 -2.16
CA GLY A 167 2.35 -7.94 -2.65
C GLY A 167 1.73 -9.08 -3.45
N TRP A 168 2.32 -10.27 -3.40
CA TRP A 168 1.90 -11.42 -4.19
C TRP A 168 1.25 -12.52 -3.36
N LYS A 169 0.26 -13.16 -3.98
CA LYS A 169 -0.20 -14.50 -3.60
C LYS A 169 0.52 -15.49 -4.50
N LEU A 170 1.36 -16.33 -3.91
CA LEU A 170 2.08 -17.36 -4.63
C LEU A 170 1.12 -18.47 -5.06
N ASN A 171 1.47 -19.21 -6.11
CA ASN A 171 0.70 -20.36 -6.60
C ASN A 171 -0.76 -20.05 -7.01
N SER A 172 -1.13 -18.77 -7.19
CA SER A 172 -2.43 -18.32 -7.68
C SER A 172 -2.30 -17.67 -9.06
N SER A 173 -3.37 -17.72 -9.85
CA SER A 173 -3.50 -16.92 -11.08
C SER A 173 -3.78 -15.43 -10.80
N GLU A 174 -3.98 -15.07 -9.53
CA GLU A 174 -4.17 -13.68 -9.11
C GLU A 174 -2.94 -12.83 -9.42
N LYS A 175 -3.19 -11.59 -9.83
CA LYS A 175 -2.13 -10.61 -10.08
C LYS A 175 -1.62 -10.06 -8.75
N GLU A 176 -0.41 -9.50 -8.80
CA GLU A 176 0.13 -8.70 -7.71
C GLU A 176 -0.87 -7.65 -7.22
N LYS A 177 -1.03 -7.58 -5.89
CA LYS A 177 -1.81 -6.54 -5.21
C LYS A 177 -0.94 -5.29 -5.10
N ILE A 178 -1.27 -4.28 -5.91
CA ILE A 178 -0.55 -2.99 -5.98
C ILE A 178 -1.47 -1.83 -5.60
N LEU A 179 -0.90 -0.74 -5.08
CA LEU A 179 -1.65 0.52 -4.97
C LEU A 179 -1.48 1.31 -6.26
N LYS A 180 -2.57 1.82 -6.81
CA LYS A 180 -2.57 2.71 -7.97
C LYS A 180 -3.34 3.99 -7.67
N SER A 181 -2.66 5.13 -7.77
CA SER A 181 -3.20 6.46 -7.52
C SER A 181 -4.48 6.72 -8.31
N TRP A 182 -5.31 7.61 -7.78
CA TRP A 182 -6.32 8.30 -8.58
C TRP A 182 -5.64 9.22 -9.60
N LYS A 183 -6.28 9.42 -10.75
CA LYS A 183 -5.80 10.34 -11.79
C LYS A 183 -5.75 11.79 -11.30
N SER A 184 -6.70 12.19 -10.47
CA SER A 184 -6.70 13.51 -9.81
C SER A 184 -7.52 13.45 -8.52
N PRO A 185 -7.50 14.49 -7.67
CA PRO A 185 -8.33 14.53 -6.46
C PRO A 185 -9.85 14.38 -6.71
N THR A 186 -10.32 14.59 -7.95
CA THR A 186 -11.74 14.49 -8.33
C THR A 186 -12.04 13.38 -9.35
N ASP A 187 -11.02 12.66 -9.83
CA ASP A 187 -11.15 11.62 -10.85
C ASP A 187 -10.54 10.31 -10.33
N PRO A 188 -11.38 9.33 -9.92
CA PRO A 188 -10.92 8.07 -9.34
C PRO A 188 -10.34 7.08 -10.34
N SER A 189 -10.41 7.38 -11.65
CA SER A 189 -9.76 6.54 -12.67
C SER A 189 -8.27 6.35 -12.38
N SER A 190 -7.72 5.29 -12.96
CA SER A 190 -6.32 4.90 -12.81
C SER A 190 -5.39 6.05 -13.18
N GLY A 191 -4.61 6.52 -12.21
CA GLY A 191 -3.57 7.53 -12.39
C GLY A 191 -2.22 6.93 -12.77
N ASP A 192 -1.22 7.80 -12.88
CA ASP A 192 0.12 7.45 -13.37
C ASP A 192 1.01 6.82 -12.30
N TYR A 193 0.71 7.03 -11.01
CA TYR A 193 1.54 6.53 -9.92
C TYR A 193 1.05 5.20 -9.38
N SER A 194 1.97 4.27 -9.15
CA SER A 194 1.72 3.00 -8.49
C SER A 194 2.78 2.67 -7.44
N PHE A 195 2.45 1.78 -6.52
CA PHE A 195 3.36 1.25 -5.51
C PHE A 195 3.23 -0.26 -5.48
N ARG A 196 4.34 -0.93 -5.79
CA ARG A 196 4.39 -2.35 -6.09
C ARG A 196 5.64 -2.97 -5.46
N LEU A 197 5.55 -4.25 -5.15
CA LEU A 197 6.67 -5.02 -4.65
C LEU A 197 7.48 -5.51 -5.86
N GLU A 198 8.80 -5.52 -5.76
CA GLU A 198 9.69 -6.22 -6.69
C GLU A 198 10.59 -7.16 -5.88
N THR A 199 10.98 -8.27 -6.49
CA THR A 199 11.79 -9.31 -5.84
C THR A 199 12.86 -9.80 -6.80
N GLU A 200 14.09 -9.90 -6.28
CA GLU A 200 15.24 -10.52 -6.91
C GLU A 200 15.87 -11.44 -5.86
N GLU A 201 15.99 -12.74 -6.13
CA GLU A 201 16.61 -13.74 -5.24
C GLU A 201 16.26 -13.63 -3.73
N PHE A 202 14.95 -13.51 -3.41
CA PHE A 202 14.42 -13.39 -2.03
C PHE A 202 14.72 -12.05 -1.31
N LEU A 203 15.16 -11.02 -2.05
CA LEU A 203 15.28 -9.66 -1.56
C LEU A 203 14.07 -8.84 -2.03
N TYR A 204 13.18 -8.53 -1.08
CA TYR A 204 11.91 -7.85 -1.35
C TYR A 204 12.01 -6.35 -1.11
N GLU A 205 11.73 -5.57 -2.15
CA GLU A 205 11.77 -4.11 -2.11
C GLU A 205 10.51 -3.52 -2.75
N PHE A 206 9.90 -2.52 -2.11
CA PHE A 206 8.83 -1.77 -2.77
C PHE A 206 9.39 -0.63 -3.60
N TYR A 207 8.73 -0.39 -4.73
CA TYR A 207 9.01 0.71 -5.63
C TYR A 207 7.77 1.59 -5.79
N LEU A 208 7.97 2.91 -5.68
CA LEU A 208 7.01 3.88 -6.19
C LEU A 208 7.35 4.13 -7.66
N MET A 209 6.38 3.88 -8.52
CA MET A 209 6.50 4.02 -9.96
C MET A 209 5.69 5.21 -10.44
N LYS A 210 6.16 5.86 -11.50
CA LYS A 210 5.36 6.74 -12.36
C LYS A 210 5.35 6.12 -13.76
N ASN A 211 4.22 5.53 -14.13
CA ASN A 211 4.13 4.62 -15.27
C ASN A 211 5.20 3.53 -15.13
N GLU A 212 6.16 3.46 -16.06
CA GLU A 212 7.24 2.46 -16.04
C GLU A 212 8.53 2.95 -15.35
N PHE A 213 8.57 4.19 -14.83
CA PHE A 213 9.78 4.77 -14.22
C PHE A 213 9.77 4.63 -12.70
N LYS A 214 10.85 4.08 -12.13
CA LYS A 214 11.12 4.06 -10.69
C LYS A 214 11.35 5.48 -10.19
N VAL A 215 10.53 5.93 -9.23
CA VAL A 215 10.62 7.24 -8.57
C VAL A 215 11.26 7.12 -7.20
N HIS A 216 11.00 6.02 -6.50
CA HIS A 216 11.51 5.75 -5.16
C HIS A 216 11.63 4.26 -4.92
N ARG A 217 12.63 3.87 -4.12
CA ARG A 217 12.83 2.50 -3.64
C ARG A 217 12.84 2.51 -2.12
N THR A 218 12.03 1.66 -1.49
CA THR A 218 11.96 1.56 -0.02
C THR A 218 13.14 0.84 0.60
N GLY A 219 13.97 0.17 -0.19
CA GLY A 219 14.98 -0.76 0.30
C GLY A 219 14.40 -2.08 0.79
N PRO A 220 15.25 -3.05 1.16
CA PRO A 220 14.81 -4.36 1.60
C PRO A 220 14.19 -4.32 3.00
N TRP A 221 13.32 -5.29 3.27
CA TRP A 221 12.77 -5.53 4.61
C TRP A 221 13.85 -6.03 5.58
N ASN A 222 14.00 -5.38 6.74
CA ASN A 222 15.03 -5.71 7.74
C ASN A 222 14.47 -6.35 9.02
N ARG A 223 13.34 -7.04 8.91
CA ARG A 223 12.51 -7.61 10.00
C ARG A 223 11.75 -6.63 10.88
N VAL A 224 12.10 -5.35 10.82
CA VAL A 224 11.43 -4.29 11.59
C VAL A 224 10.73 -3.31 10.65
N ARG A 225 11.40 -2.94 9.55
CA ARG A 225 10.94 -1.96 8.57
C ARG A 225 11.61 -2.17 7.22
N PHE A 226 11.10 -1.50 6.19
CA PHE A 226 11.89 -1.30 4.98
C PHE A 226 13.03 -0.32 5.29
N ASN A 227 14.27 -0.71 5.03
CA ASN A 227 15.45 0.02 5.48
C ASN A 227 15.54 1.47 4.95
N GLY A 228 14.98 1.71 3.75
CA GLY A 228 14.85 3.02 3.12
C GLY A 228 13.65 3.85 3.58
N VAL A 229 12.88 3.41 4.58
CA VAL A 229 11.75 4.15 5.16
C VAL A 229 11.89 4.25 6.68
N PRO A 230 12.79 5.10 7.22
CA PRO A 230 13.09 5.12 8.66
C PRO A 230 11.88 5.42 9.55
N LYS A 231 10.92 6.23 9.07
CA LYS A 231 9.69 6.57 9.81
C LYS A 231 8.70 5.40 9.95
N MET A 232 8.88 4.35 9.15
CA MET A 232 8.16 3.10 9.32
C MET A 232 8.72 2.39 10.55
N GLN A 233 8.15 2.68 11.71
CA GLN A 233 8.45 2.00 12.95
C GLN A 233 7.14 1.53 13.60
N ASN A 234 7.24 0.52 14.45
CA ASN A 234 6.09 0.09 15.25
C ASN A 234 5.82 1.17 16.30
N TRP A 235 4.80 1.98 16.05
CA TRP A 235 4.26 2.90 17.04
C TRP A 235 3.28 2.14 17.94
N SER A 236 2.89 2.73 19.08
CA SER A 236 1.93 2.12 20.01
C SER A 236 0.59 1.74 19.36
N TYR A 237 0.24 2.38 18.24
CA TYR A 237 -1.02 2.19 17.51
C TYR A 237 -0.88 1.45 16.17
N ILE A 238 0.34 1.19 15.67
CA ILE A 238 0.54 0.48 14.39
C ILE A 238 1.59 -0.62 14.52
N SER A 239 1.21 -1.82 14.09
CA SER A 239 2.11 -2.97 14.00
C SER A 239 2.31 -3.31 12.53
N ASN A 240 3.55 -3.20 12.06
CA ASN A 240 3.92 -3.53 10.69
C ASN A 240 4.33 -5.00 10.63
N ASN A 241 3.87 -5.72 9.60
CA ASN A 241 4.21 -7.11 9.38
C ASN A 241 4.60 -7.35 7.92
N PHE A 242 5.60 -8.17 7.70
CA PHE A 242 5.97 -8.65 6.38
C PHE A 242 5.89 -10.17 6.38
N ILE A 243 5.06 -10.70 5.50
CA ILE A 243 4.77 -12.12 5.36
C ILE A 243 5.60 -12.61 4.19
N ASP A 244 6.36 -13.67 4.44
CA ASP A 244 7.23 -14.34 3.46
C ASP A 244 7.15 -15.84 3.76
N ASN A 245 6.27 -16.54 3.04
CA ASN A 245 6.04 -17.97 3.18
C ASN A 245 5.68 -18.59 1.80
N GLU A 246 5.37 -19.88 1.78
CA GLU A 246 5.08 -20.63 0.54
C GLU A 246 3.80 -20.18 -0.19
N ASP A 247 2.89 -19.49 0.50
CA ASP A 247 1.58 -19.08 -0.01
C ASP A 247 1.55 -17.62 -0.45
N GLU A 248 2.31 -16.74 0.20
CA GLU A 248 2.28 -15.31 -0.06
C GLU A 248 3.57 -14.58 0.36
N VAL A 249 3.85 -13.51 -0.38
CA VAL A 249 4.87 -12.53 -0.05
C VAL A 249 4.20 -11.17 -0.03
N ALA A 250 3.94 -10.64 1.15
CA ALA A 250 3.15 -9.43 1.29
C ALA A 250 3.47 -8.62 2.54
N TYR A 251 3.34 -7.31 2.40
CA TYR A 251 3.26 -6.39 3.51
C TYR A 251 1.82 -6.26 4.02
N SER A 252 1.64 -6.24 5.34
CA SER A 252 0.39 -5.92 6.01
C SER A 252 0.65 -5.11 7.27
N PHE A 253 -0.37 -4.43 7.77
CA PHE A 253 -0.29 -3.73 9.05
C PHE A 253 -1.58 -3.86 9.84
N LEU A 254 -1.45 -3.82 11.16
CA LEU A 254 -2.56 -3.80 12.10
C LEU A 254 -2.59 -2.46 12.83
N VAL A 255 -3.80 -2.02 13.18
CA VAL A 255 -3.99 -0.84 14.02
C VAL A 255 -4.47 -1.30 15.38
N ASN A 256 -3.68 -0.99 16.41
CA ASN A 256 -4.09 -1.23 17.79
C ASN A 256 -5.01 -0.10 18.24
N ASN A 257 -6.28 -0.45 18.50
CA ASN A 257 -7.33 0.49 18.83
C ASN A 257 -7.72 0.44 20.33
N ASN A 258 -6.74 0.35 21.25
CA ASN A 258 -6.91 0.39 22.70
C ASN A 258 -7.67 1.66 23.20
N ASN A 259 -8.98 1.75 22.95
CA ASN A 259 -9.95 2.78 23.34
C ASN A 259 -9.81 4.18 22.73
N HIS A 260 -9.02 4.37 21.66
CA HIS A 260 -8.77 5.71 21.09
C HIS A 260 -9.43 5.98 19.73
N ASN A 261 -10.18 5.02 19.18
CA ASN A 261 -10.80 5.08 17.85
C ASN A 261 -9.83 5.61 16.78
N ILE A 262 -8.65 4.98 16.73
CA ILE A 262 -7.57 5.34 15.81
C ILE A 262 -7.85 4.69 14.47
N HIS A 263 -7.76 5.48 13.41
CA HIS A 263 -7.81 5.02 12.03
C HIS A 263 -6.49 5.35 11.35
N THR A 264 -5.93 4.39 10.63
CA THR A 264 -4.72 4.58 9.83
C THR A 264 -4.89 3.91 8.48
N ARG A 265 -4.37 4.54 7.43
CA ARG A 265 -4.30 3.97 6.09
C ARG A 265 -3.06 4.45 5.36
N PHE A 266 -2.59 3.63 4.41
CA PHE A 266 -1.64 4.09 3.40
C PHE A 266 -2.42 4.53 2.16
N ARG A 267 -1.99 5.60 1.51
CA ARG A 267 -2.63 6.13 0.31
C ARG A 267 -1.62 6.58 -0.74
N MET A 268 -1.76 6.07 -1.95
CA MET A 268 -1.04 6.50 -3.14
C MET A 268 -1.68 7.76 -3.72
N SER A 269 -1.07 8.91 -3.45
CA SER A 269 -1.56 10.22 -3.92
C SER A 269 -1.44 10.36 -5.44
N SER A 270 -2.35 11.13 -6.06
CA SER A 270 -2.26 11.52 -7.47
C SER A 270 -1.03 12.39 -7.79
N THR A 271 -0.30 12.84 -6.77
CA THR A 271 0.92 13.65 -6.88
C THR A 271 2.22 12.85 -6.68
N GLY A 272 2.15 11.53 -6.54
CA GLY A 272 3.34 10.68 -6.48
C GLY A 272 3.97 10.53 -5.09
N TYR A 273 3.14 10.51 -4.05
CA TYR A 273 3.56 10.23 -2.67
C TYR A 273 2.75 9.08 -2.11
N LEU A 274 3.42 8.12 -1.45
CA LEU A 274 2.73 7.21 -0.55
C LEU A 274 2.59 7.89 0.82
N GLN A 275 1.35 8.16 1.22
CA GLN A 275 1.01 8.87 2.43
C GLN A 275 0.50 7.88 3.47
N VAL A 276 1.03 7.94 4.70
CA VAL A 276 0.45 7.25 5.85
C VAL A 276 -0.34 8.28 6.63
N ILE A 277 -1.66 8.10 6.67
CA ILE A 277 -2.59 9.07 7.23
C ILE A 277 -3.24 8.42 8.45
N THR A 278 -3.08 9.04 9.62
CA THR A 278 -3.66 8.61 10.88
C THR A 278 -4.57 9.69 11.45
N TRP A 279 -5.71 9.31 12.01
CA TRP A 279 -6.64 10.24 12.64
C TRP A 279 -7.44 9.55 13.74
N THR A 280 -8.05 10.37 14.58
CA THR A 280 -9.00 9.94 15.61
C THR A 280 -10.27 10.78 15.50
N LYS A 281 -11.22 10.61 16.42
CA LYS A 281 -12.37 11.53 16.51
C LYS A 281 -11.96 12.97 16.84
N THR A 282 -10.85 13.16 17.55
CA THR A 282 -10.40 14.48 18.03
C THR A 282 -9.28 15.07 17.17
N VAL A 283 -8.50 14.23 16.49
CA VAL A 283 -7.39 14.64 15.63
C VAL A 283 -7.79 14.43 14.17
N PRO A 284 -7.98 15.48 13.37
CA PRO A 284 -8.37 15.34 11.96
C PRO A 284 -7.24 14.79 11.10
N GLN A 285 -7.59 14.13 9.99
CA GLN A 285 -6.65 13.53 9.01
C GLN A 285 -5.50 14.43 8.58
N ARG A 286 -5.74 15.74 8.49
CA ARG A 286 -4.73 16.72 8.05
C ARG A 286 -3.56 16.90 9.03
N ASN A 287 -3.70 16.46 10.27
CA ASN A 287 -2.76 16.77 11.34
C ASN A 287 -1.67 15.69 11.53
N MET A 288 -1.94 14.44 11.15
CA MET A 288 -1.03 13.32 11.42
C MET A 288 -0.85 12.50 10.15
N PHE A 289 0.05 12.97 9.29
CA PHE A 289 0.49 12.22 8.13
C PHE A 289 1.98 12.40 7.89
N TRP A 290 2.63 11.31 7.47
CA TRP A 290 3.95 11.34 6.88
C TRP A 290 3.86 10.68 5.50
N SER A 291 4.84 10.94 4.64
CA SER A 291 4.83 10.44 3.28
C SER A 291 6.23 10.13 2.79
N PHE A 292 6.33 9.28 1.79
CA PHE A 292 7.56 9.05 1.05
C PHE A 292 7.32 9.10 -0.47
N PRO A 293 8.29 9.60 -1.27
CA PRO A 293 9.58 10.21 -0.87
C PRO A 293 9.46 11.41 0.08
N GLU A 294 10.38 11.54 1.05
CA GLU A 294 10.38 12.64 2.01
C GLU A 294 11.21 13.84 1.52
N ASP A 295 12.37 13.56 0.92
CA ASP A 295 13.30 14.57 0.44
C ASP A 295 13.92 14.16 -0.91
N THR A 296 14.82 14.98 -1.42
CA THR A 296 15.49 14.73 -2.71
C THR A 296 16.33 13.46 -2.69
N CYS A 297 16.97 13.11 -1.57
CA CYS A 297 17.80 11.91 -1.45
C CYS A 297 17.00 10.59 -1.45
N ASP A 298 15.67 10.66 -1.28
CA ASP A 298 14.79 9.50 -1.44
C ASP A 298 14.43 9.22 -2.90
N LEU A 299 14.63 10.18 -3.81
CA LEU A 299 14.38 9.94 -5.23
C LEU A 299 15.37 8.92 -5.77
N TYR A 300 14.86 8.01 -6.59
CA TYR A 300 15.62 6.87 -7.10
C TYR A 300 16.82 7.33 -7.94
N LYS A 301 18.01 6.84 -7.58
CA LYS A 301 19.30 7.07 -8.28
C LYS A 301 19.66 8.55 -8.49
N VAL A 302 19.39 9.42 -7.52
CA VAL A 302 19.85 10.84 -7.56
C VAL A 302 21.36 10.96 -7.63
N CYS A 303 22.08 10.10 -6.92
CA CYS A 303 23.53 9.97 -7.02
C CYS A 303 23.86 8.73 -7.84
N GLY A 304 24.83 8.86 -8.74
CA GLY A 304 25.29 7.74 -9.56
C GLY A 304 26.01 6.66 -8.75
N PRO A 305 26.46 5.59 -9.44
CA PRO A 305 27.14 4.44 -8.84
C PRO A 305 28.26 4.80 -7.87
N TYR A 306 28.38 4.05 -6.76
CA TYR A 306 29.40 4.23 -5.71
C TYR A 306 29.43 5.62 -5.06
N ALA A 307 28.36 6.40 -5.22
CA ALA A 307 28.11 7.63 -4.48
C ALA A 307 26.87 7.45 -3.59
N TYR A 308 26.79 8.23 -2.51
CA TYR A 308 25.61 8.28 -1.65
C TYR A 308 25.11 9.70 -1.50
N CYS A 309 23.80 9.84 -1.32
CA CYS A 309 23.15 11.12 -1.07
C CYS A 309 23.15 11.45 0.43
N ASP A 310 23.50 12.68 0.77
CA ASP A 310 23.44 13.24 2.12
C ASP A 310 22.87 14.67 2.08
N MET A 311 21.69 14.84 2.67
CA MET A 311 20.96 16.11 2.73
C MET A 311 21.70 17.21 3.50
N ASN A 312 22.72 16.88 4.30
CA ASN A 312 23.50 17.83 5.09
C ASN A 312 24.77 18.31 4.38
N THR A 313 25.04 17.79 3.18
CA THR A 313 26.24 18.13 2.41
C THR A 313 25.89 18.96 1.18
N THR A 314 26.86 19.75 0.72
CA THR A 314 26.76 20.49 -0.54
C THR A 314 28.06 20.33 -1.31
N PRO A 315 28.07 19.62 -2.47
CA PRO A 315 26.94 18.96 -3.13
C PRO A 315 26.36 17.78 -2.32
N MET A 316 25.10 17.41 -2.58
CA MET A 316 24.40 16.33 -1.84
C MET A 316 24.99 14.94 -2.11
N CYS A 317 25.57 14.73 -3.29
CA CYS A 317 26.18 13.46 -3.66
C CYS A 317 27.65 13.42 -3.23
N ASN A 318 28.01 12.35 -2.52
CA ASN A 318 29.35 12.13 -1.98
C ASN A 318 29.88 10.80 -2.50
N CYS A 319 31.11 10.78 -3.03
CA CYS A 319 31.78 9.52 -3.31
C CYS A 319 32.05 8.77 -2.00
N ILE A 320 31.89 7.44 -2.03
CA ILE A 320 32.35 6.58 -0.93
C ILE A 320 33.84 6.83 -0.69
N LYS A 321 34.29 6.88 0.57
CA LYS A 321 35.71 7.08 0.89
C LYS A 321 36.56 5.99 0.21
N GLY A 322 37.58 6.41 -0.55
CA GLY A 322 38.38 5.54 -1.42
C GLY A 322 37.91 5.50 -2.88
N PHE A 323 36.89 6.29 -3.21
CA PHE A 323 36.40 6.53 -4.57
C PHE A 323 36.57 8.00 -4.95
N VAL A 324 36.69 8.25 -6.24
CA VAL A 324 36.80 9.58 -6.87
C VAL A 324 35.75 9.71 -7.97
N PRO A 325 35.30 10.93 -8.33
CA PRO A 325 34.33 11.10 -9.40
C PRO A 325 34.83 10.50 -10.73
N LYS A 326 33.98 9.77 -11.45
CA LYS A 326 34.34 9.25 -12.80
C LYS A 326 34.66 10.39 -13.77
N ASN A 327 33.97 11.52 -13.62
CA ASN A 327 34.19 12.75 -14.39
C ASN A 327 34.20 13.95 -13.45
N ALA A 328 35.40 14.50 -13.19
CA ALA A 328 35.57 15.65 -12.30
C ALA A 328 34.83 16.91 -12.80
N GLY A 329 34.83 17.16 -14.11
CA GLY A 329 34.18 18.34 -14.68
C GLY A 329 32.66 18.32 -14.53
N GLN A 330 32.02 17.16 -14.75
CA GLN A 330 30.58 16.99 -14.49
C GLN A 330 30.26 17.12 -13.00
N TRP A 331 31.10 16.54 -12.13
CA TRP A 331 30.93 16.59 -10.69
C TRP A 331 31.00 18.03 -10.14
N GLU A 332 31.93 18.86 -10.64
CA GLU A 332 32.03 20.28 -10.31
C GLU A 332 30.79 21.08 -10.73
N LEU A 333 30.16 20.69 -11.84
CA LEU A 333 28.87 21.22 -12.31
C LEU A 333 27.66 20.61 -11.59
N ARG A 334 27.88 19.80 -10.55
CA ARG A 334 26.86 19.09 -9.76
C ARG A 334 26.07 18.02 -10.54
N ASP A 335 26.61 17.56 -11.67
CA ASP A 335 26.14 16.38 -12.36
C ASP A 335 26.84 15.14 -11.77
N ALA A 336 26.16 14.49 -10.84
CA ALA A 336 26.64 13.29 -10.17
C ALA A 336 26.13 11.99 -10.83
N SER A 337 25.50 12.08 -12.01
CA SER A 337 24.85 10.94 -12.67
C SER A 337 25.85 9.84 -13.07
N GLY A 338 27.09 10.22 -13.42
CA GLY A 338 28.18 9.29 -13.72
C GLY A 338 28.75 8.56 -12.49
N GLY A 339 28.44 9.01 -11.27
CA GLY A 339 28.93 8.39 -10.04
C GLY A 339 30.45 8.48 -9.85
N CYS A 340 30.98 7.50 -9.11
CA CYS A 340 32.38 7.45 -8.69
C CYS A 340 33.04 6.14 -9.12
N MET A 341 34.38 6.12 -9.11
CA MET A 341 35.20 4.93 -9.34
C MET A 341 36.26 4.81 -8.25
N ARG A 342 36.75 3.59 -8.01
CA ARG A 342 37.81 3.35 -7.02
C ARG A 342 39.06 4.15 -7.36
N SER A 343 39.70 4.75 -6.35
CA SER A 343 40.98 5.44 -6.53
C SER A 343 42.14 4.48 -6.79
N SER A 344 41.99 3.21 -6.42
CA SER A 344 43.01 2.17 -6.52
C SER A 344 42.38 0.87 -7.02
N GLN A 345 43.15 0.08 -7.78
CA GLN A 345 42.71 -1.24 -8.24
C GLN A 345 42.64 -2.23 -7.05
N LEU A 346 41.68 -3.15 -7.13
CA LEU A 346 41.54 -4.25 -6.18
C LEU A 346 42.50 -5.39 -6.53
N SER A 347 42.96 -6.09 -5.50
CA SER A 347 43.87 -7.23 -5.58
C SER A 347 43.17 -8.58 -5.36
N CYS A 348 41.90 -8.55 -4.93
CA CYS A 348 41.11 -9.68 -4.48
C CYS A 348 41.69 -10.42 -3.25
N GLY A 349 40.83 -11.08 -2.49
CA GLY A 349 41.23 -11.87 -1.33
C GLY A 349 41.70 -11.01 -0.16
N GLU A 350 42.70 -11.50 0.57
CA GLU A 350 43.19 -10.86 1.80
C GLU A 350 43.90 -9.51 1.56
N GLY A 351 44.24 -9.19 0.31
CA GLY A 351 44.80 -7.89 -0.06
C GLY A 351 43.77 -6.76 -0.04
N ASP A 352 42.48 -7.07 -0.12
CA ASP A 352 41.40 -6.09 -0.15
C ASP A 352 40.79 -5.84 1.24
N GLY A 353 40.43 -4.57 1.47
CA GLY A 353 39.81 -4.12 2.72
C GLY A 353 38.38 -3.60 2.51
N PHE A 354 37.62 -3.53 3.60
CA PHE A 354 36.26 -3.01 3.59
C PHE A 354 36.14 -1.75 4.44
N LEU A 355 35.45 -0.75 3.90
CA LEU A 355 35.03 0.42 4.64
C LEU A 355 33.64 0.15 5.25
N ARG A 356 33.53 0.25 6.57
CA ARG A 356 32.22 0.21 7.23
C ARG A 356 31.51 1.55 7.04
N MET A 357 30.37 1.53 6.36
CA MET A 357 29.43 2.65 6.27
C MET A 357 28.29 2.43 7.27
N SER A 358 27.93 3.47 8.02
CA SER A 358 26.89 3.41 9.05
C SER A 358 25.69 4.26 8.65
N GLN A 359 24.50 3.92 9.13
CA GLN A 359 23.25 4.67 8.91
C GLN A 359 22.91 4.83 7.42
N MET A 360 23.18 3.79 6.65
CA MET A 360 22.93 3.78 5.21
C MET A 360 21.55 3.19 4.90
N LYS A 361 20.90 3.76 3.89
CA LYS A 361 20.00 3.01 3.03
C LYS A 361 20.86 2.01 2.23
N LEU A 362 20.58 0.71 2.37
CA LEU A 362 21.29 -0.33 1.62
C LEU A 362 21.14 -0.10 0.12
N PRO A 363 22.16 -0.40 -0.72
CA PRO A 363 22.06 -0.27 -2.17
C PRO A 363 20.89 -1.09 -2.75
N GLU A 364 20.51 -0.79 -4.00
CA GLU A 364 19.56 -1.61 -4.77
C GLU A 364 20.01 -3.08 -4.81
N THR A 365 19.07 -4.02 -4.70
CA THR A 365 19.39 -5.44 -4.54
C THR A 365 19.35 -6.26 -5.82
N SER A 366 19.25 -5.63 -7.00
CA SER A 366 19.16 -6.32 -8.29
C SER A 366 20.39 -7.16 -8.65
N GLU A 367 21.59 -6.77 -8.21
CA GLU A 367 22.82 -7.55 -8.35
C GLU A 367 23.32 -8.08 -7.00
N ALA A 368 22.39 -8.36 -6.08
CA ALA A 368 22.67 -8.83 -4.75
C ALA A 368 22.06 -10.20 -4.47
N VAL A 369 22.72 -10.96 -3.61
CA VAL A 369 22.28 -12.29 -3.19
C VAL A 369 22.08 -12.34 -1.69
N ALA A 370 20.94 -12.88 -1.25
CA ALA A 370 20.69 -13.17 0.16
C ALA A 370 21.35 -14.50 0.55
N VAL A 371 22.09 -14.49 1.66
CA VAL A 371 22.94 -15.61 2.08
C VAL A 371 22.67 -15.94 3.54
N LEU A 372 22.35 -17.21 3.81
CA LEU A 372 22.28 -17.73 5.18
C LEU A 372 23.69 -17.92 5.76
N VAL A 373 23.87 -17.46 7.01
CA VAL A 373 25.14 -17.45 7.74
C VAL A 373 24.93 -17.88 9.20
N ASP A 374 25.88 -18.65 9.72
CA ASP A 374 25.88 -19.11 11.11
C ASP A 374 26.63 -18.12 12.01
N ASN A 375 27.67 -17.47 11.49
CA ASN A 375 28.52 -16.52 12.23
C ASN A 375 28.26 -15.04 11.83
N GLY A 376 27.06 -14.75 11.35
CA GLY A 376 26.59 -13.40 11.01
C GLY A 376 27.53 -12.66 10.04
N LEU A 377 27.78 -11.38 10.35
CA LEU A 377 28.57 -10.48 9.50
C LEU A 377 30.01 -10.95 9.24
N LYS A 378 30.61 -11.72 10.15
CA LYS A 378 31.99 -12.23 10.00
C LYS A 378 32.08 -13.22 8.84
N GLU A 379 31.15 -14.17 8.78
CA GLU A 379 31.07 -15.13 7.70
C GLU A 379 30.73 -14.45 6.37
N CYS A 380 29.84 -13.45 6.40
CA CYS A 380 29.52 -12.66 5.22
C CYS A 380 30.76 -11.97 4.65
N LYS A 381 31.60 -11.39 5.51
CA LYS A 381 32.89 -10.82 5.12
C LYS A 381 33.80 -11.88 4.50
N GLU A 382 33.94 -13.06 5.11
CA GLU A 382 34.79 -14.15 4.60
C GLU A 382 34.30 -14.69 3.24
N ARG A 383 32.98 -14.71 3.00
CA ARG A 383 32.41 -15.06 1.69
C ARG A 383 32.72 -13.98 0.66
N CYS A 384 32.47 -12.71 0.99
CA CYS A 384 32.75 -11.58 0.10
C CYS A 384 34.25 -11.45 -0.24
N VAL A 385 35.17 -11.66 0.72
CA VAL A 385 36.62 -11.67 0.47
C VAL A 385 37.05 -12.73 -0.55
N ARG A 386 36.39 -13.89 -0.55
CA ARG A 386 36.69 -15.01 -1.46
C ARG A 386 36.11 -14.82 -2.85
N ASP A 387 35.11 -13.96 -3.00
CA ASP A 387 34.49 -13.63 -4.28
C ASP A 387 35.05 -12.32 -4.82
N CYS A 388 35.90 -12.41 -5.86
CA CYS A 388 36.53 -11.23 -6.46
C CYS A 388 35.53 -10.26 -7.12
N ASN A 389 34.28 -10.67 -7.33
CA ASN A 389 33.22 -9.80 -7.86
C ASN A 389 32.44 -9.09 -6.75
N CYS A 390 32.66 -9.46 -5.48
CA CYS A 390 31.97 -8.84 -4.36
C CYS A 390 32.37 -7.37 -4.21
N THR A 391 31.39 -6.48 -4.17
CA THR A 391 31.62 -5.03 -4.01
C THR A 391 31.15 -4.49 -2.66
N GLY A 392 30.30 -5.23 -1.94
CA GLY A 392 29.83 -4.88 -0.61
C GLY A 392 29.04 -6.00 0.05
N PHE A 393 28.85 -5.89 1.36
CA PHE A 393 28.01 -6.80 2.11
C PHE A 393 27.40 -6.10 3.33
N ALA A 394 26.26 -6.58 3.80
CA ALA A 394 25.57 -6.06 4.97
C ALA A 394 24.74 -7.14 5.66
N ASN A 395 24.45 -6.94 6.95
CA ASN A 395 23.41 -7.74 7.60
C ASN A 395 22.05 -7.37 7.02
N MET A 396 21.24 -8.39 6.75
CA MET A 396 19.87 -8.19 6.28
C MET A 396 18.91 -7.94 7.45
N ASP A 397 19.15 -8.59 8.59
CA ASP A 397 18.36 -8.45 9.80
C ASP A 397 18.94 -7.39 10.75
N SER A 398 18.07 -6.53 11.26
CA SER A 398 18.42 -5.53 12.28
C SER A 398 18.44 -6.12 13.70
N MET A 399 17.78 -7.27 13.94
CA MET A 399 17.72 -7.91 15.26
C MET A 399 18.84 -8.95 15.42
N ASN A 400 19.76 -8.69 16.34
CA ASN A 400 20.86 -9.59 16.73
C ASN A 400 21.76 -10.07 15.57
N GLY A 401 21.85 -9.30 14.48
CA GLY A 401 22.69 -9.61 13.32
C GLY A 401 22.12 -10.66 12.37
N GLY A 402 21.05 -11.37 12.77
CA GLY A 402 20.32 -12.37 11.99
C GLY A 402 21.16 -13.57 11.50
N PRO A 403 20.50 -14.63 11.02
CA PRO A 403 21.16 -15.74 10.33
C PRO A 403 21.33 -15.43 8.83
N SER A 404 21.20 -14.18 8.39
CA SER A 404 21.29 -13.83 6.98
C SER A 404 22.01 -12.50 6.72
N CYS A 405 22.76 -12.49 5.65
CA CYS A 405 23.41 -11.31 5.12
C CYS A 405 23.12 -11.16 3.63
N VAL A 406 23.38 -9.98 3.10
CA VAL A 406 23.28 -9.68 1.67
C VAL A 406 24.67 -9.33 1.15
N ILE A 407 25.00 -9.88 -0.02
CA ILE A 407 26.28 -9.67 -0.71
C ILE A 407 25.96 -9.08 -2.09
N TRP A 408 26.59 -7.97 -2.44
CA TRP A 408 26.45 -7.33 -3.74
C TRP A 408 27.60 -7.73 -4.67
N SER A 409 27.24 -7.98 -5.92
CA SER A 409 28.14 -7.97 -7.06
C SER A 409 27.88 -6.71 -7.90
N GLY A 410 28.90 -6.19 -8.58
CA GLY A 410 28.73 -5.02 -9.45
C GLY A 410 28.53 -3.68 -8.74
N GLU A 411 27.84 -2.75 -9.40
CA GLU A 411 27.76 -1.35 -8.95
C GLU A 411 26.83 -1.15 -7.76
N LEU A 412 27.27 -0.39 -6.76
CA LEU A 412 26.43 -0.01 -5.62
C LEU A 412 25.63 1.24 -5.96
N GLU A 413 24.32 1.11 -6.09
CA GLU A 413 23.43 2.18 -6.57
C GLU A 413 22.32 2.55 -5.57
N ASP A 414 21.71 3.73 -5.77
CA ASP A 414 20.56 4.23 -5.00
C ASP A 414 20.79 4.26 -3.48
N MET A 415 21.98 4.71 -3.06
CA MET A 415 22.35 4.84 -1.65
C MET A 415 22.09 6.25 -1.12
N ARG A 416 21.69 6.33 0.15
CA ARG A 416 21.70 7.56 0.96
C ARG A 416 22.11 7.26 2.38
N ASN A 417 22.50 8.28 3.14
CA ASN A 417 22.61 8.16 4.58
C ASN A 417 21.38 8.75 5.30
N TYR A 418 21.30 8.45 6.59
CA TYR A 418 20.40 9.07 7.55
C TYR A 418 21.22 9.69 8.66
N VAL A 419 20.74 10.80 9.22
CA VAL A 419 21.36 11.41 10.40
C VAL A 419 21.00 10.58 11.63
N ALA A 420 21.99 10.41 12.52
CA ALA A 420 21.87 9.74 13.80
C ALA A 420 20.83 10.36 14.74
#